data_AF-A0A3R7UTF9-F1
#
_entry.id   AF-A0A3R7UTF9-F1
#
_cell.length_a   1.000
_cell.length_b   1.000
_cell.length_c   1.000
_cell.angle_alpha   90.00
_cell.angle_beta   90.00
_cell.angle_gamma   90.00
#
_symmetry.space_group_name_H-M   'P 1'
#
loop_
_entity.id
_entity.type
_entity.pdbx_description
1 polymer ?
#
loop_
_entity_poly.entity_id
_entity_poly.type
_entity_poly.pdbx_seq_one_letter_code
_entity_poly.pdbx_strand_id
1 'polypeptide(L)'
;MINNELIVSRIKKLMDENKLTSSSFAKKIKSTRANVSHILSGRNKPSLNFLIKIVNSFDGISLDWFVNEKFKHSEEYEESFNLKENNKEDDTRKIKSIVHFYENGTFRLFKNSN
;
A
#
# COMPACT_ATOMS: atom_id res chain seq x y z
N MET A 1 -1.11 -3.66 -21.51
CA MET A 1 -2.41 -4.37 -21.37
C MET A 1 -2.51 -4.88 -19.94
N ILE A 2 -3.68 -4.89 -19.31
CA ILE A 2 -3.81 -5.35 -17.91
C ILE A 2 -3.62 -6.87 -17.85
N ASN A 3 -2.65 -7.32 -17.04
CA ASN A 3 -2.33 -8.73 -16.85
C ASN A 3 -3.24 -9.36 -15.76
N ASN A 4 -4.28 -10.07 -16.18
CA ASN A 4 -5.24 -10.68 -15.25
C ASN A 4 -4.64 -11.85 -14.47
N GLU A 5 -3.71 -12.61 -15.05
CA GLU A 5 -3.06 -13.73 -14.37
C GLU A 5 -2.20 -13.24 -13.21
N LEU A 6 -1.48 -12.13 -13.41
CA LEU A 6 -0.74 -11.43 -12.36
C LEU A 6 -1.66 -10.94 -11.23
N ILE A 7 -2.81 -10.36 -11.57
CA ILE A 7 -3.77 -9.90 -10.56
C ILE A 7 -4.28 -11.08 -9.74
N VAL A 8 -4.65 -12.19 -10.38
CA VAL A 8 -5.14 -13.39 -9.69
C VAL A 8 -4.04 -14.00 -8.80
N SER A 9 -2.79 -14.07 -9.27
CA SER A 9 -1.68 -14.59 -8.46
C SER A 9 -1.41 -13.72 -7.23
N ARG A 10 -1.53 -12.40 -7.37
CA ARG A 10 -1.44 -11.43 -6.28
C ARG A 10 -2.57 -11.57 -5.26
N ILE A 11 -3.80 -11.80 -5.71
CA ILE A 11 -4.92 -12.09 -4.80
C ILE A 11 -4.64 -13.38 -4.02
N LYS A 12 -4.14 -14.44 -4.68
CA LYS A 12 -3.78 -15.70 -4.01
C LYS A 12 -2.66 -15.50 -2.97
N LYS A 13 -1.60 -14.79 -3.34
CA LYS A 13 -0.52 -14.41 -2.42
C LYS A 13 -1.07 -13.70 -1.16
N LEU A 14 -1.95 -12.71 -1.37
CA LEU A 14 -2.56 -11.97 -0.27
C LEU A 14 -3.40 -12.86 0.66
N MET A 15 -4.15 -13.81 0.07
CA MET A 15 -4.91 -14.80 0.82
C MET A 15 -4.00 -15.70 1.64
N ASP A 16 -2.90 -16.18 1.06
CA ASP A 16 -1.95 -17.08 1.73
C ASP A 16 -1.22 -16.38 2.88
N GLU A 17 -0.70 -15.16 2.67
CA GLU A 17 -0.02 -14.35 3.70
C GLU A 17 -0.92 -14.06 4.90
N ASN A 18 -2.21 -13.87 4.66
CA ASN A 18 -3.21 -13.61 5.70
C ASN A 18 -3.92 -14.87 6.21
N LYS A 19 -3.52 -16.07 5.75
CA LYS A 19 -4.13 -17.37 6.08
C LYS A 19 -5.66 -17.39 5.87
N LEU A 20 -6.12 -16.79 4.77
CA LEU A 20 -7.53 -16.66 4.43
C LEU A 20 -7.97 -17.71 3.41
N THR A 21 -9.04 -18.43 3.73
CA THR A 21 -9.80 -19.21 2.75
C THR A 21 -10.58 -18.29 1.80
N SER A 22 -11.04 -18.78 0.65
CA SER A 22 -11.89 -17.99 -0.26
C SER A 22 -13.16 -17.47 0.42
N SER A 23 -13.68 -18.20 1.42
CA SER A 23 -14.85 -17.79 2.18
C SER A 23 -14.56 -16.64 3.15
N SER A 24 -13.46 -16.75 3.92
CA SER A 24 -13.06 -15.69 4.85
C SER A 24 -12.54 -14.45 4.13
N PHE A 25 -11.85 -14.62 3.00
CA PHE A 25 -11.45 -13.51 2.13
C PHE A 25 -12.67 -12.75 1.60
N ALA A 26 -13.66 -13.46 1.03
CA ALA A 26 -14.90 -12.85 0.55
C ALA A 26 -15.62 -12.05 1.63
N LYS A 27 -15.70 -12.59 2.85
CA LYS A 27 -16.27 -11.90 4.02
C LYS A 27 -15.50 -10.62 4.36
N LYS A 28 -14.16 -10.69 4.40
CA LYS A 28 -13.29 -9.54 4.73
C LYS A 28 -13.47 -8.39 3.73
N ILE A 29 -13.49 -8.69 2.43
CA ILE A 29 -13.62 -7.66 1.37
C ILE A 29 -15.07 -7.27 1.05
N LYS A 30 -16.06 -7.74 1.83
CA LYS A 30 -17.50 -7.51 1.60
C LYS A 30 -17.90 -7.87 0.15
N SER A 31 -17.52 -9.07 -0.28
CA SER A 31 -17.86 -9.67 -1.57
C SER A 31 -18.49 -11.05 -1.37
N THR A 32 -19.11 -11.61 -2.41
CA THR A 32 -19.69 -12.96 -2.34
C THR A 32 -18.63 -14.03 -2.56
N ARG A 33 -18.80 -15.19 -1.93
CA ARG A 33 -17.90 -16.35 -2.10
C ARG A 33 -17.84 -16.81 -3.57
N ALA A 34 -18.98 -16.79 -4.27
CA ALA A 34 -19.05 -17.12 -5.68
C ALA A 34 -18.23 -16.15 -6.55
N ASN A 35 -18.32 -14.83 -6.29
CA ASN A 35 -17.54 -13.84 -7.02
C ASN A 35 -16.03 -14.09 -6.84
N VAL A 36 -15.56 -14.24 -5.59
CA VAL A 36 -14.15 -14.55 -5.31
C VAL A 36 -13.73 -15.85 -6.02
N SER A 37 -14.55 -16.91 -5.93
CA SER A 37 -14.24 -18.19 -6.57
C SER A 37 -14.11 -18.09 -8.09
N HIS A 38 -14.99 -17.34 -8.76
CA HIS A 38 -14.95 -17.17 -10.21
C HIS A 38 -13.75 -16.33 -10.69
N ILE A 39 -13.30 -15.35 -9.88
CA ILE A 39 -12.07 -14.61 -10.14
C ILE A 39 -10.86 -15.54 -10.01
N LEU A 40 -10.77 -16.30 -8.92
CA LEU A 40 -9.63 -17.18 -8.66
C LEU A 40 -9.47 -18.32 -9.67
N SER A 41 -10.58 -18.77 -10.27
CA SER A 41 -10.57 -19.78 -11.33
C SER A 41 -10.29 -19.23 -12.73
N GLY A 42 -10.17 -17.90 -12.89
CA GLY A 42 -9.96 -17.25 -14.18
C GLY A 42 -11.20 -17.18 -15.07
N ARG A 43 -12.37 -17.61 -14.59
CA ARG A 43 -13.63 -17.50 -15.36
C ARG A 43 -14.05 -16.04 -15.52
N ASN A 44 -13.78 -15.20 -14.51
CA ASN A 44 -14.15 -13.80 -14.50
C ASN A 44 -12.92 -12.90 -14.33
N LYS A 45 -12.92 -11.74 -15.01
CA LYS A 45 -11.95 -10.66 -14.77
C LYS A 45 -12.37 -9.84 -13.55
N PRO A 46 -11.45 -9.46 -12.66
CA PRO A 46 -11.77 -8.62 -11.52
C PRO A 46 -12.13 -7.21 -12.00
N SER A 47 -13.23 -6.67 -11.47
CA SER A 47 -13.62 -5.28 -11.73
C SER A 47 -12.80 -4.32 -10.87
N LEU A 48 -12.71 -3.06 -11.28
CA LEU A 48 -12.05 -2.02 -10.47
C LEU A 48 -12.64 -1.94 -9.06
N ASN A 49 -13.97 -1.97 -8.92
CA ASN A 49 -14.64 -1.95 -7.62
C ASN A 49 -14.26 -3.16 -6.75
N PHE A 50 -14.05 -4.33 -7.36
CA PHE A 50 -13.55 -5.50 -6.63
C PHE A 50 -12.13 -5.29 -6.12
N LEU A 51 -11.23 -4.71 -6.93
CA LEU A 51 -9.86 -4.39 -6.52
C LEU A 51 -9.83 -3.29 -5.43
N ILE A 52 -10.66 -2.25 -5.54
CA ILE A 52 -10.79 -1.20 -4.52
C ILE A 52 -11.25 -1.80 -3.19
N LYS A 53 -12.21 -2.73 -3.21
CA LYS A 53 -12.63 -3.44 -1.98
C LYS A 53 -11.47 -4.19 -1.33
N ILE A 54 -10.58 -4.79 -2.12
CA ILE A 54 -9.39 -5.45 -1.60
C ILE A 54 -8.44 -4.42 -0.99
N VAL A 55 -8.07 -3.38 -1.74
CA VAL A 55 -7.18 -2.30 -1.26
C VAL A 55 -7.69 -1.68 0.05
N ASN A 56 -8.99 -1.44 0.19
CA ASN A 56 -9.56 -0.89 1.41
C ASN A 56 -9.63 -1.88 2.59
N SER A 57 -9.31 -3.16 2.37
CA SER A 57 -9.40 -4.21 3.39
C SER A 57 -8.05 -4.70 3.91
N PHE A 58 -6.95 -4.26 3.28
CA PHE A 58 -5.59 -4.69 3.58
C PHE A 58 -4.64 -3.49 3.51
N ASP A 59 -3.83 -3.33 4.54
CA ASP A 59 -2.84 -2.26 4.62
C ASP A 59 -1.64 -2.56 3.70
N GLY A 60 -0.94 -1.51 3.25
CA GLY A 60 0.27 -1.63 2.45
C GLY A 60 0.05 -2.08 0.98
N ILE A 61 -1.20 -2.03 0.49
CA ILE A 61 -1.55 -2.45 -0.88
C ILE A 61 -2.24 -1.30 -1.61
N SER A 62 -1.90 -1.12 -2.89
CA SER A 62 -2.52 -0.14 -3.77
C SER A 62 -3.03 -0.79 -5.06
N LEU A 63 -3.81 -0.05 -5.86
CA LEU A 63 -4.20 -0.54 -7.19
C LEU A 63 -2.98 -0.75 -8.10
N ASP A 64 -1.95 0.07 -7.94
CA ASP A 64 -0.69 -0.02 -8.65
C ASP A 64 0.01 -1.37 -8.39
N TRP A 65 -0.05 -1.82 -7.13
CA TRP A 65 0.44 -3.14 -6.73
C TRP A 65 -0.24 -4.27 -7.48
N PHE A 66 -1.46 -4.13 -7.98
CA PHE A 66 -2.11 -5.18 -8.77
C PHE A 66 -1.68 -5.19 -10.24
N VAL A 67 -1.42 -4.02 -10.83
CA VAL A 67 -1.25 -3.86 -12.29
C VAL A 67 0.20 -3.83 -12.74
N ASN A 68 1.15 -3.41 -11.90
CA ASN A 68 2.54 -3.22 -12.31
C ASN A 68 3.37 -4.49 -12.15
N GLU A 69 3.89 -5.04 -13.24
CA GLU A 69 4.75 -6.24 -13.24
C GLU A 69 6.09 -6.04 -12.52
N LYS A 70 6.57 -4.81 -12.45
CA LYS A 70 7.87 -4.45 -11.83
C LYS A 70 7.77 -4.05 -10.35
N PHE A 71 6.59 -4.13 -9.75
CA PHE A 71 6.42 -3.73 -8.35
C PHE A 71 7.17 -4.72 -7.44
N LYS A 72 8.36 -4.33 -6.97
CA LYS A 72 8.97 -4.88 -5.77
C LYS A 72 8.32 -4.18 -4.59
N HIS A 73 7.83 -4.96 -3.63
CA HIS A 73 7.43 -4.43 -2.33
C HIS A 73 8.70 -3.86 -1.69
N SER A 74 9.00 -2.57 -1.92
CA SER A 74 9.94 -1.88 -1.06
C SER A 74 9.19 -1.66 0.24
N GLU A 75 9.80 -2.09 1.34
CA GLU A 75 9.33 -1.84 2.72
C GLU A 75 9.21 -0.33 3.04
N GLU A 76 9.49 0.54 2.08
CA GLU A 76 9.48 2.00 2.14
C GLU A 76 8.07 2.62 2.13
N TYR A 77 7.01 1.87 1.75
CA TYR A 77 5.65 2.44 1.75
C TYR A 77 5.01 2.60 3.15
N GLU A 78 5.58 1.98 4.19
CA GLU A 78 5.15 2.17 5.59
C GLU A 78 5.63 3.50 6.20
N GLU A 79 6.58 4.19 5.56
CA GLU A 79 7.24 5.36 6.15
C GLU A 79 6.45 6.67 6.01
N SER A 80 5.39 6.68 5.20
CA SER A 80 4.65 7.91 4.89
C SER A 80 3.51 8.27 5.85
N PHE A 81 3.14 7.39 6.81
CA PHE A 81 2.06 7.67 7.77
C PHE A 81 2.30 7.28 9.24
N ASN A 82 3.50 6.83 9.61
CA ASN A 82 3.86 6.62 11.02
C ASN A 82 4.74 7.78 11.54
N LEU A 83 4.11 8.86 12.01
CA LEU A 83 4.73 9.75 13.00
C LEU A 83 4.81 9.01 14.35
N LYS A 84 5.67 7.99 14.44
CA LYS A 84 6.14 7.48 15.72
C LYS A 84 7.31 8.33 16.14
N GLU A 85 7.09 9.18 17.16
CA GLU A 85 8.16 9.74 17.97
C GLU A 85 9.04 8.60 18.50
N ASN A 86 10.16 8.35 17.82
CA ASN A 86 11.22 7.51 18.35
C ASN A 86 12.36 8.42 18.80
N ASN A 87 12.33 8.74 20.10
CA ASN A 87 13.44 9.30 20.85
C ASN A 87 14.62 8.31 20.86
N LYS A 88 15.43 8.33 19.80
CA LYS A 88 16.80 7.83 19.83
C LYS A 88 17.71 8.92 19.26
N GLU A 89 18.34 9.64 20.17
CA GLU A 89 19.48 10.51 19.91
C GLU A 89 20.58 9.67 19.26
N ASP A 90 20.78 9.92 17.97
CA ASP A 90 22.00 9.54 17.26
C ASP A 90 22.69 10.87 16.93
N ASP A 91 23.58 11.30 17.83
CA ASP A 91 24.23 12.63 17.92
C ASP A 91 25.29 12.85 16.81
N THR A 92 25.03 12.36 15.60
CA THR A 92 25.92 12.49 14.44
C THR A 92 25.30 13.31 13.30
N ARG A 93 24.00 13.63 13.36
CA ARG A 93 23.33 14.43 12.33
C ARG A 93 23.42 15.92 12.65
N LYS A 94 24.53 16.56 12.24
CA LYS A 94 24.64 18.03 12.28
C LYS A 94 23.60 18.64 11.33
N ILE A 95 22.60 19.34 11.87
CA ILE A 95 21.61 20.05 11.07
C ILE A 95 22.31 21.11 10.23
N LYS A 96 22.15 21.05 8.90
CA LYS A 96 22.69 22.02 7.94
C LYS A 96 21.76 23.23 7.76
N SER A 97 20.45 22.98 7.65
CA SER A 97 19.44 24.02 7.52
C SER A 97 18.03 23.50 7.79
N ILE A 98 17.13 24.39 8.21
CA ILE A 98 15.69 24.15 8.43
C ILE A 98 14.89 25.11 7.53
N VAL A 99 13.85 24.59 6.86
CA VAL A 99 12.89 25.40 6.09
C VAL A 99 11.54 25.39 6.80
N HIS A 100 11.02 26.57 7.14
CA HIS A 100 9.71 26.75 7.75
C HIS A 100 8.75 27.32 6.72
N PHE A 101 7.71 26.57 6.33
CA PHE A 101 6.65 27.00 5.42
C PHE A 101 5.49 27.61 6.19
N TYR A 102 4.94 28.71 5.67
CA TYR A 102 3.77 29.39 6.21
C TYR A 102 2.55 29.13 5.32
N GLU A 103 1.34 29.16 5.89
CA GLU A 103 0.08 28.95 5.16
C GLU A 103 -0.17 29.98 4.04
N ASN A 104 0.45 31.15 4.15
CA ASN A 104 0.42 32.19 3.10
C ASN A 104 1.36 31.89 1.91
N GLY A 105 1.96 30.71 1.86
CA GLY A 105 2.86 30.27 0.78
C GLY A 105 4.30 30.80 0.89
N THR A 106 4.62 31.56 1.94
CA THR A 106 6.00 32.02 2.17
C THR A 106 6.82 30.98 2.94
N PHE A 107 8.16 31.12 2.94
CA PHE A 107 9.01 30.29 3.78
C PHE A 107 10.19 31.07 4.38
N ARG A 108 10.75 30.55 5.47
CA ARG A 108 12.01 31.02 6.06
C ARG A 108 13.05 29.89 6.09
N LEU A 109 14.26 30.20 5.64
CA LEU A 109 15.41 29.30 5.68
C LEU A 109 16.33 29.68 6.83
N PHE A 110 16.53 28.76 7.76
CA PHE A 110 17.50 28.86 8.84
C PHE A 110 18.70 28.01 8.48
N LYS A 111 19.89 28.61 8.40
CA LYS A 111 21.13 27.87 8.18
C LYS A 111 21.87 27.78 9.50
N ASN A 112 22.48 26.63 9.75
CA ASN A 112 23.41 26.51 10.85
C ASN A 112 24.72 27.19 10.44
N SER A 113 25.02 28.35 11.03
CA SER A 113 26.30 29.01 10.83
C SER A 113 27.35 28.30 11.69
N ASN A 114 28.45 27.87 11.09
CA ASN A 114 29.60 27.31 11.82
C ASN A 114 30.21 28.34 12.76
#